data_AF-A0A961CD49-F1
#
_entry.id   AF-A0A961CD49-F1
#
_cell.length_a   1.000
_cell.length_b   1.000
_cell.length_c   1.000
_cell.angle_alpha   90.00
_cell.angle_beta   90.00
_cell.angle_gamma   90.00
#
_symmetry.space_group_name_H-M   'P 1'
#
loop_
_entity.id
_entity.type
_entity.pdbx_description
1 polymer ?
#
loop_
_entity_poly.entity_id
_entity_poly.type
_entity_poly.pdbx_seq_one_letter_code
_entity_poly.pdbx_strand_id
1 'polypeptide(L)'
;EAGYVVRMPKAYPFYDQRYKDNVAVLVDWLTHDAANVHPVGRNGMHRYNNQDHSMFTAMLTVENILDGTDHDVWEVNVEEEYHEEGGASRTVGPTLRTTGTGRDAPVIRREALGPDHPINRAPAPADREA
;
A
#
# COMPACT_ATOMS: atom_id res chain seq x y z
N GLU A 1 16.40 -14.13 30.97
CA GLU A 1 15.31 -14.35 29.98
C GLU A 1 15.92 -14.65 28.63
N ALA A 2 15.23 -15.43 27.79
CA ALA A 2 15.65 -15.70 26.42
C ALA A 2 14.80 -14.86 25.46
N GLY A 3 15.44 -14.13 24.54
CA GLY A 3 14.77 -13.37 23.49
C GLY A 3 14.65 -14.16 22.19
N TYR A 4 13.66 -13.83 21.36
CA TYR A 4 13.46 -14.41 20.04
C TYR A 4 13.31 -13.31 18.99
N VAL A 5 13.96 -13.48 17.84
CA VAL A 5 13.95 -12.50 16.74
C VAL A 5 13.48 -13.20 15.48
N VAL A 6 12.45 -12.63 14.84
CA VAL A 6 12.00 -13.01 13.49
C VAL A 6 12.23 -11.84 12.56
N ARG A 7 12.85 -12.11 11.41
CA ARG A 7 12.98 -11.14 10.33
C ARG A 7 11.89 -11.42 9.30
N MET A 8 10.96 -10.49 9.15
CA MET A 8 9.87 -10.60 8.17
C MET A 8 10.13 -9.62 7.01
N PRO A 9 10.62 -10.09 5.86
CA PRO A 9 10.76 -9.23 4.68
C PRO A 9 9.37 -8.79 4.21
N LYS A 10 9.27 -7.56 3.65
CA LYS A 10 8.02 -7.00 3.09
C LYS A 10 6.86 -6.95 4.11
N ALA A 11 7.17 -6.67 5.38
CA ALA A 11 6.14 -6.52 6.41
C ALA A 11 5.24 -5.28 6.19
N TYR A 12 5.78 -4.25 5.55
CA TYR A 12 5.12 -2.98 5.32
C TYR A 12 5.33 -2.51 3.88
N PRO A 13 4.24 -2.13 3.18
CA PRO A 13 4.34 -1.39 1.93
C PRO A 13 5.11 -0.10 2.16
N PHE A 14 6.04 0.17 1.25
CA PHE A 14 6.86 1.37 1.28
C PHE A 14 6.37 2.32 0.19
N TYR A 15 6.07 3.56 0.57
CA TYR A 15 5.54 4.57 -0.34
C TYR A 15 6.62 5.58 -0.67
N ASP A 16 7.20 5.44 -1.85
CA ASP A 16 8.10 6.43 -2.43
C ASP A 16 7.34 7.42 -3.32
N GLN A 17 8.02 8.44 -3.83
CA GLN A 17 7.39 9.42 -4.73
C GLN A 17 6.80 8.85 -6.03
N ARG A 18 7.10 7.60 -6.40
CA ARG A 18 6.60 6.95 -7.63
C ARG A 18 5.62 5.81 -7.34
N TYR A 19 5.30 5.54 -6.07
CA TYR A 19 4.59 4.32 -5.70
C TYR A 19 3.21 4.26 -6.37
N LYS A 20 2.50 5.40 -6.39
CA LYS A 20 1.16 5.51 -6.99
C LYS A 20 1.24 5.15 -8.48
N ASP A 21 2.19 5.73 -9.20
CA ASP A 21 2.38 5.48 -10.64
C ASP A 21 2.76 4.01 -10.90
N ASN A 22 3.66 3.43 -10.10
CA ASN A 22 4.06 2.03 -10.25
C ASN A 22 2.90 1.07 -9.97
N VAL A 23 2.10 1.34 -8.92
CA VAL A 23 0.90 0.56 -8.62
C VAL A 23 -0.11 0.67 -9.75
N ALA A 24 -0.33 1.87 -10.29
CA ALA A 24 -1.24 2.09 -11.41
C ALA A 24 -0.82 1.27 -12.65
N VAL A 25 0.47 1.24 -12.99
CA VAL A 25 0.99 0.39 -14.08
C VAL A 25 0.69 -1.10 -13.85
N LEU A 26 0.87 -1.59 -12.62
CA LEU A 26 0.60 -2.98 -12.28
C LEU A 26 -0.91 -3.30 -12.33
N VAL A 27 -1.75 -2.40 -11.82
CA VAL A 27 -3.20 -2.56 -11.85
C VAL A 27 -3.70 -2.58 -13.29
N ASP A 28 -3.27 -1.64 -14.12
CA ASP A 28 -3.61 -1.58 -15.55
C ASP A 28 -3.24 -2.89 -16.27
N TRP A 29 -2.01 -3.35 -16.09
CA TRP A 29 -1.54 -4.62 -16.67
C TRP A 29 -2.35 -5.82 -16.18
N LEU A 30 -2.64 -5.91 -14.87
CA LEU A 30 -3.45 -7.00 -14.32
C LEU A 30 -4.86 -7.00 -14.91
N THR A 31 -5.48 -5.83 -15.04
CA THR A 31 -6.82 -5.69 -15.62
C THR A 31 -6.86 -6.10 -17.08
N HIS A 32 -5.83 -5.76 -17.88
CA HIS A 32 -5.83 -6.01 -19.32
C HIS A 32 -5.31 -7.40 -19.70
N ASP A 33 -4.22 -7.85 -19.07
CA ASP A 33 -3.46 -9.02 -19.51
C ASP A 33 -3.62 -10.23 -18.57
N ALA A 34 -4.16 -10.04 -17.37
CA ALA A 34 -4.31 -11.08 -16.35
C ALA A 34 -5.64 -10.98 -15.59
N ALA A 35 -6.76 -10.86 -16.32
CA ALA A 35 -8.08 -10.59 -15.75
C ALA A 35 -8.59 -11.63 -14.72
N ASN A 36 -7.96 -12.80 -14.62
CA ASN A 36 -8.22 -13.83 -13.61
C ASN A 36 -7.30 -13.76 -12.37
N VAL A 37 -6.49 -12.70 -12.25
CA VAL A 37 -5.60 -12.45 -11.11
C VAL A 37 -6.11 -11.26 -10.32
N HIS A 38 -6.40 -11.48 -9.04
CA HIS A 38 -6.99 -10.46 -8.17
C HIS A 38 -6.03 -10.12 -7.01
N PRO A 39 -5.43 -8.91 -7.01
CA PRO A 39 -4.58 -8.47 -5.91
C PRO A 39 -5.43 -8.15 -4.67
N VAL A 40 -5.08 -8.75 -3.52
CA VAL A 40 -5.80 -8.54 -2.25
C VAL A 40 -4.84 -8.32 -1.09
N GLY A 41 -5.35 -7.70 -0.03
CA GLY A 41 -4.62 -7.49 1.22
C GLY A 41 -3.39 -6.57 1.10
N ARG A 42 -2.61 -6.51 2.20
CA ARG A 42 -1.53 -5.52 2.39
C ARG A 42 -0.51 -5.45 1.25
N ASN A 43 0.11 -6.58 0.90
CA ASN A 43 1.15 -6.60 -0.12
C ASN A 43 0.62 -6.79 -1.54
N GLY A 44 -0.52 -7.46 -1.71
CA GLY A 44 -1.13 -7.64 -3.04
C GLY A 44 -1.61 -6.30 -3.60
N MET A 45 -2.21 -5.46 -2.76
CA MET A 45 -2.69 -4.13 -3.14
C MET A 45 -1.65 -3.02 -2.89
N HIS A 46 -0.48 -3.36 -2.31
CA HIS A 46 0.52 -2.41 -1.83
C HIS A 46 -0.08 -1.30 -0.95
N ARG A 47 -0.96 -1.69 -0.01
CA ARG A 47 -1.66 -0.79 0.92
C ARG A 47 -1.39 -1.16 2.38
N TYR A 48 -1.17 -0.15 3.21
CA TYR A 48 -1.05 -0.31 4.65
C TYR A 48 -2.43 -0.66 5.23
N ASN A 49 -2.72 -1.96 5.30
CA ASN A 49 -3.98 -2.48 5.80
C ASN A 49 -3.73 -3.31 7.07
N ASN A 50 -4.63 -3.20 8.05
CA ASN A 50 -4.71 -4.15 9.15
C ASN A 50 -5.27 -5.50 8.67
N GLN A 51 -5.32 -6.47 9.57
CA GLN A 51 -5.69 -7.85 9.24
C GLN A 51 -7.16 -7.96 8.79
N ASP A 52 -8.06 -7.30 9.49
CA ASP A 52 -9.49 -7.16 9.19
C ASP A 52 -9.72 -6.60 7.78
N HIS A 53 -9.07 -5.48 7.42
CA HIS A 53 -9.15 -4.92 6.07
C HIS A 53 -8.59 -5.90 5.03
N SER A 54 -7.47 -6.55 5.34
CA SER A 54 -6.88 -7.54 4.43
C SER A 54 -7.83 -8.71 4.18
N MET A 55 -8.50 -9.20 5.22
CA MET A 55 -9.50 -10.25 5.10
C MET A 55 -10.76 -9.76 4.36
N PHE A 56 -11.21 -8.54 4.62
CA PHE A 56 -12.40 -7.98 3.98
C PHE A 56 -12.21 -7.80 2.47
N THR A 57 -11.04 -7.31 2.03
CA THR A 57 -10.71 -7.24 0.59
C THR A 57 -10.73 -8.61 -0.08
N ALA A 58 -10.31 -9.68 0.63
CA ALA A 58 -10.37 -11.04 0.11
C ALA A 58 -11.81 -11.56 0.00
N MET A 59 -12.67 -11.28 0.98
CA MET A 59 -14.08 -11.69 0.94
C MET A 59 -14.82 -11.05 -0.23
N LEU A 60 -14.70 -9.73 -0.41
CA LEU A 60 -15.31 -9.02 -1.54
C LEU A 60 -14.79 -9.53 -2.89
N THR A 61 -13.51 -9.88 -2.97
CA THR A 61 -12.93 -10.46 -4.19
C THR A 61 -13.55 -11.82 -4.51
N VAL A 62 -13.77 -12.66 -3.49
CA VAL A 62 -14.41 -13.97 -3.68
C VAL A 62 -15.87 -13.81 -4.12
N GLU A 63 -16.62 -12.86 -3.54
CA GLU A 63 -17.98 -12.54 -3.96
C GLU A 63 -18.02 -12.10 -5.43
N ASN A 64 -17.11 -11.22 -5.86
CA ASN A 64 -16.98 -10.82 -7.25
C ASN A 64 -16.76 -12.03 -8.20
N ILE A 65 -15.96 -13.01 -7.78
CA ILE A 65 -15.64 -14.20 -8.58
C ILE A 65 -16.82 -15.19 -8.65
N LEU A 66 -17.47 -15.46 -7.53
CA LEU A 66 -18.50 -16.51 -7.43
C LEU A 66 -19.89 -16.02 -7.84
N ASP A 67 -20.24 -14.81 -7.41
CA ASP A 67 -21.59 -14.26 -7.55
C ASP A 67 -21.68 -13.21 -8.66
N GLY A 68 -20.54 -12.81 -9.24
CA GLY A 68 -20.49 -11.82 -10.32
C GLY A 68 -20.82 -10.40 -9.85
N THR A 69 -20.58 -10.12 -8.57
CA THR A 69 -20.71 -8.76 -8.01
C THR A 69 -19.58 -7.84 -8.52
N ASP A 70 -19.74 -6.53 -8.30
CA ASP A 70 -18.87 -5.47 -8.81
C ASP A 70 -18.24 -4.65 -7.68
N HIS A 71 -17.92 -5.30 -6.56
CA HIS A 71 -17.30 -4.63 -5.41
C HIS A 71 -15.96 -4.01 -5.81
N ASP A 72 -15.82 -2.71 -5.57
CA ASP A 72 -14.53 -2.04 -5.67
C ASP A 72 -13.70 -2.30 -4.41
N VAL A 73 -12.86 -3.32 -4.48
CA VAL A 73 -11.95 -3.70 -3.39
C VAL A 73 -10.93 -2.60 -3.08
N TRP A 74 -10.65 -1.68 -4.03
CA TRP A 74 -9.76 -0.54 -3.84
C TRP A 74 -10.41 0.62 -3.08
N GLU A 75 -11.73 0.58 -2.86
CA GLU A 75 -12.45 1.56 -2.05
C GLU A 75 -12.66 1.07 -0.60
N VAL A 76 -12.18 -0.13 -0.25
CA VAL A 76 -12.15 -0.59 1.14
C VAL A 76 -11.25 0.34 1.95
N ASN A 77 -11.88 1.29 2.62
CA ASN A 77 -11.22 2.29 3.42
C ASN A 77 -10.61 1.67 4.68
N VAL A 78 -9.39 2.12 4.98
CA VAL A 78 -8.61 1.76 6.18
C VAL A 78 -8.97 2.68 7.36
N GLU A 79 -10.00 3.52 7.22
CA GLU A 79 -10.25 4.68 8.09
C GLU A 79 -11.21 4.41 9.28
N GLU A 80 -11.88 3.25 9.37
CA GLU A 80 -12.77 3.01 10.53
C GLU A 80 -12.04 2.68 11.84
N GLU A 81 -10.70 2.50 11.84
CA GLU A 81 -9.95 2.10 13.03
C GLU A 81 -8.64 2.88 13.25
N TYR A 82 -8.66 4.22 13.16
CA TYR A 82 -7.62 5.04 13.77
C TYR A 82 -8.20 6.29 14.46
N HIS A 83 -8.93 6.07 15.55
CA HIS A 83 -9.28 7.10 16.53
C HIS A 83 -8.27 7.09 17.70
N GLU A 84 -7.01 7.42 17.43
CA GLU A 84 -6.12 7.88 18.51
C GLU A 84 -6.07 9.40 18.49
N GLU A 85 -7.00 10.02 19.24
CA GLU A 85 -6.98 11.44 19.55
C GLU A 85 -5.73 11.79 20.38
N GLY A 86 -4.64 12.15 19.72
CA GLY A 86 -3.50 12.83 20.33
C GLY A 86 -3.77 14.32 20.46
N GLY A 87 -4.43 14.75 21.55
CA GLY A 87 -4.63 16.16 21.84
C GLY A 87 -3.31 16.93 22.02
N ALA A 88 -3.00 17.87 21.12
CA ALA A 88 -2.06 18.97 21.39
C ALA A 88 -2.29 20.17 20.46
N SER A 89 -2.96 21.18 21.01
CA SER A 89 -2.87 22.63 20.74
C SER A 89 -2.61 23.14 19.31
N ARG A 90 -3.66 23.72 18.72
CA ARG A 90 -3.59 24.66 17.59
C ARG A 90 -2.70 25.86 17.93
N THR A 91 -1.66 26.07 17.13
CA THR A 91 -1.12 27.42 16.91
C THR A 91 -1.27 27.74 15.41
N VAL A 92 -2.04 28.79 15.11
CA VAL A 92 -2.42 29.20 13.77
C VAL A 92 -1.32 30.07 13.16
N GLY A 93 -0.79 29.66 12.01
CA GLY A 93 0.04 30.49 11.11
C GLY A 93 -0.57 30.52 9.70
N PRO A 94 -0.52 31.65 8.97
CA PRO A 94 -1.32 31.82 7.76
C PRO A 94 -0.49 31.47 6.52
N THR A 95 -0.65 30.26 5.98
CA THR A 95 -0.62 30.02 4.52
C THR A 95 -0.97 28.56 4.17
N LEU A 96 -1.84 28.46 3.17
CA LEU A 96 -2.27 27.28 2.41
C LEU A 96 -3.17 26.25 3.13
N ARG A 97 -4.44 26.29 2.75
CA ARG A 97 -5.44 25.26 3.06
C ARG A 97 -5.00 23.94 2.43
N THR A 98 -4.73 22.96 3.27
CA THR A 98 -4.90 21.54 2.91
C THR A 98 -5.74 20.94 4.02
N THR A 99 -7.02 20.72 3.74
CA THR A 99 -7.88 19.85 4.54
C THR A 99 -7.50 18.41 4.20
N GLY A 100 -6.58 17.83 4.98
CA GLY A 100 -6.13 16.44 4.82
C GLY A 100 -6.12 15.70 6.16
N THR A 101 -6.98 14.69 6.32
CA THR A 101 -7.16 13.87 7.54
C THR A 101 -6.03 12.83 7.76
N GLY A 102 -4.77 13.17 7.47
CA GLY A 102 -3.65 12.20 7.60
C GLY A 102 -3.61 11.16 6.46
N ARG A 103 -4.05 11.56 5.26
CA ARG A 103 -4.46 10.71 4.12
C ARG A 103 -3.36 10.05 3.29
N ASP A 104 -2.09 10.11 3.66
CA ASP A 104 -1.02 9.46 2.91
C ASP A 104 -0.02 8.88 3.89
N ALA A 105 0.33 7.58 3.78
CA ALA A 105 1.50 7.12 4.50
C ALA A 105 2.70 7.95 4.04
N PRO A 106 3.61 8.32 4.97
CA PRO A 106 4.62 9.33 4.71
C PRO A 106 5.41 8.97 3.45
N VAL A 107 5.28 9.81 2.42
CA VAL A 107 5.97 9.62 1.14
C VAL A 107 7.45 9.88 1.36
N ILE A 108 8.26 8.84 1.23
CA ILE A 108 9.71 8.94 1.40
C ILE A 108 10.35 9.22 0.05
N ARG A 109 11.10 10.32 -0.02
CA ARG A 109 11.88 10.64 -1.20
C ARG A 109 13.01 9.63 -1.37
N ARG A 110 13.30 9.24 -2.61
CA ARG A 110 14.33 8.24 -2.90
C ARG A 110 15.72 8.67 -2.45
N GLU A 111 16.01 9.96 -2.51
CA GLU A 111 17.30 10.53 -2.10
C GLU A 111 17.50 10.48 -0.57
N ALA A 112 16.41 10.34 0.20
CA ALA A 112 16.47 10.14 1.64
C ALA A 112 16.89 8.70 2.00
N LEU A 113 16.71 7.75 1.08
CA LEU A 113 17.24 6.41 1.20
C LEU A 113 18.65 6.42 0.61
N GLY A 114 19.65 5.89 1.33
CA GLY A 114 21.03 5.90 0.87
C GLY A 114 21.21 5.33 -0.55
N PRO A 115 22.33 5.64 -1.23
CA PRO A 115 22.57 5.25 -2.62
C PRO A 115 22.52 3.73 -2.84
N ASP A 116 22.85 2.95 -1.79
CA ASP A 116 22.84 1.49 -1.85
C ASP A 116 21.46 0.85 -1.65
N HIS A 117 20.40 1.63 -1.38
CA HIS A 117 19.07 1.09 -1.16
C HIS A 117 18.55 0.38 -2.42
N PRO A 118 17.90 -0.79 -2.33
CA PRO A 118 17.44 -1.56 -3.50
C PRO A 118 16.60 -0.75 -4.50
N ILE A 119 15.81 0.21 -4.03
CA ILE A 119 14.97 1.09 -4.87
C ILE A 119 15.76 2.12 -5.70
N ASN A 120 17.00 2.41 -5.28
CA ASN A 120 17.90 3.36 -5.92
C ASN A 120 18.90 2.65 -6.85
N ARG A 121 18.99 1.32 -6.77
CA ARG A 121 19.78 0.52 -7.70
C ARG A 121 19.04 0.39 -9.03
N ALA A 122 19.80 0.34 -10.13
CA ALA A 122 19.24 -0.06 -11.41
C ALA A 122 18.56 -1.44 -11.26
N PRO A 123 17.40 -1.67 -11.88
CA PRO A 123 16.77 -2.98 -11.85
C PRO A 123 17.78 -4.01 -12.31
N ALA A 124 17.89 -5.12 -11.56
CA ALA A 124 18.71 -6.24 -12.00
C ALA A 124 18.24 -6.63 -13.40
N PRO A 125 19.16 -6.90 -14.34
CA PRO A 125 18.76 -7.39 -15.66
C PRO A 125 17.85 -8.60 -15.44
N ALA A 126 16.63 -8.55 -15.99
CA ALA A 126 15.71 -9.66 -15.90
C ALA A 126 16.45 -10.91 -16.37
N ASP A 127 16.49 -11.95 -15.53
CA ASP A 127 17.09 -13.23 -15.88
C ASP A 127 16.35 -13.74 -17.12
N ARG A 128 16.94 -13.46 -18.29
CA ARG A 128 16.55 -14.07 -19.57
C ARG A 128 17.14 -15.47 -19.57
N GLU A 129 16.53 -16.37 -18.80
CA GLU A 129 16.71 -17.79 -19.03
C GLU A 129 15.37 -18.42 -19.41
N ALA A 130 15.45 -19.10 -20.55
CA ALA A 130 14.41 -19.85 -21.24
C ALA A 130 14.14 -21.21 -20.57
#